data_AF-A0A9E0HP67-F1
#
_entry.id   AF-A0A9E0HP67-F1
#
_cell.length_a   1.000
_cell.length_b   1.000
_cell.length_c   1.000
_cell.angle_alpha   90.00
_cell.angle_beta   90.00
_cell.angle_gamma   90.00
#
_symmetry.space_group_name_H-M   'P 1'
#
loop_
_entity.id
_entity.type
_entity.pdbx_description
1 polymer ?
#
loop_
_entity_poly.entity_id
_entity_poly.type
_entity_poly.pdbx_seq_one_letter_code
_entity_poly.pdbx_strand_id
1 'polypeptide(L)'
;MKHLFLALASFVMLPVSAQWELFPLGQRSYFQDMSQAGIQVDMVLMDSVRVDPNEGTRLYNRTSIHEQLFGACAWPVMQQMGSMYQGLGYSVPMDSLLERNDTVFYFSSTSTLPFYFLPKASAGQSWTVASTYAANTFSDIEITCIGVTMESILGIQDSVKTFSLAAVGAVAPINNFQVRLSKHHGLVEYVPFEQFLYHPSWVAFKAFQLIGLELDGTAYKYRQPAFADYFHLSVGDVLLWRTDVHPWSIADPPYTTYRRDSIVAVEADSDSVRYTCHGIRQFADGSVVPFQGLQVVYRKAAVDGLLGAAPNDLASGKGVYYGWDLMWLEEPGTIWHSGPLELTLEPNGLDTTTSFSFQSWGDFVETACQVMQAVDWNYEWRIDTRAGLSRCCANFGMGTACTEIIGSWINGELHGDITLGLGDRAFPGAGLGIYPNPAADRIFVAGPWRKGGTYAIMDGSGRLVRSGMLGDGGIAVDDLPGGLYVLRMSRAGGAAALRFTIE
;
A
#
# COMPACT_ATOMS: atom_id res chain seq x y z
N MET A 1 57.67 41.62 -5.33
CA MET A 1 57.20 40.63 -6.33
C MET A 1 56.28 39.63 -5.63
N LYS A 2 55.06 39.49 -6.15
CA LYS A 2 54.05 38.44 -5.87
C LYS A 2 53.38 38.42 -4.48
N HIS A 3 52.39 39.31 -4.32
CA HIS A 3 51.19 39.04 -3.54
C HIS A 3 50.22 38.25 -4.41
N LEU A 4 49.95 36.99 -4.08
CA LEU A 4 48.95 36.16 -4.75
C LEU A 4 47.66 36.24 -3.91
N PHE A 5 46.71 37.01 -4.43
CA PHE A 5 45.34 37.14 -3.90
C PHE A 5 44.59 35.81 -4.09
N LEU A 6 44.50 35.02 -3.02
CA LEU A 6 43.53 33.94 -2.90
C LEU A 6 42.23 34.56 -2.36
N ALA A 7 41.44 35.15 -3.25
CA ALA A 7 40.10 35.63 -2.93
C ALA A 7 39.19 34.41 -2.72
N LEU A 8 39.05 34.03 -1.46
CA LEU A 8 38.10 33.06 -0.95
C LEU A 8 36.68 33.56 -1.26
N ALA A 9 36.16 33.22 -2.44
CA ALA A 9 34.75 33.37 -2.77
C ALA A 9 33.96 32.31 -2.01
N SER A 10 33.86 32.48 -0.69
CA SER A 10 32.80 31.87 0.10
C SER A 10 31.49 32.52 -0.31
N PHE A 11 30.92 32.07 -1.43
CA PHE A 11 29.48 32.17 -1.65
C PHE A 11 28.82 31.34 -0.56
N VAL A 12 28.63 31.97 0.61
CA VAL A 12 27.57 31.57 1.52
C VAL A 12 26.31 31.84 0.73
N MET A 13 25.88 30.86 -0.05
CA MET A 13 24.50 30.72 -0.44
C MET A 13 23.76 30.58 0.89
N LEU A 14 23.39 31.72 1.49
CA LEU A 14 22.36 31.69 2.51
C LEU A 14 21.21 30.98 1.81
N PRO A 15 20.76 29.81 2.31
CA PRO A 15 19.57 29.20 1.75
C PRO A 15 18.53 30.32 1.79
N VAL A 16 18.05 30.70 0.60
CA VAL A 16 16.86 31.55 0.50
C VAL A 16 15.81 30.68 1.15
N SER A 17 15.64 30.83 2.47
CA SER A 17 14.71 30.01 3.22
C SER A 17 13.38 30.23 2.54
N ALA A 18 12.77 29.17 2.02
CA ALA A 18 11.38 29.18 1.61
C ALA A 18 10.58 29.89 2.72
N GLN A 19 9.99 31.04 2.41
CA GLN A 19 9.16 31.78 3.36
C GLN A 19 7.73 31.71 2.87
N TRP A 20 6.96 30.82 3.49
CA TRP A 20 5.55 30.59 3.17
C TRP A 20 5.35 29.99 1.76
N GLU A 21 6.17 29.04 1.33
CA GLU A 21 5.90 28.26 0.11
C GLU A 21 4.81 27.22 0.39
N LEU A 22 3.89 26.96 -0.54
CA LEU A 22 2.85 25.94 -0.30
C LEU A 22 3.43 24.54 -0.16
N PHE A 23 4.42 24.22 -1.00
CA PHE A 23 5.14 22.96 -0.99
C PHE A 23 6.63 23.27 -1.25
N PRO A 24 7.48 23.29 -0.19
CA PRO A 24 8.89 23.62 -0.33
C PRO A 24 9.60 22.74 -1.34
N LEU A 25 10.43 23.35 -2.21
CA LEU A 25 11.16 22.63 -3.25
C LEU A 25 12.10 21.57 -2.63
N GLY A 26 12.00 20.32 -3.10
CA GLY A 26 12.78 19.17 -2.64
C GLY A 26 12.25 18.49 -1.37
N GLN A 27 11.19 19.02 -0.73
CA GLN A 27 10.59 18.41 0.46
C GLN A 27 9.50 17.40 0.06
N ARG A 28 9.65 16.14 0.49
CA ARG A 28 8.54 15.16 0.40
C ARG A 28 7.59 15.40 1.56
N SER A 29 6.33 15.65 1.28
CA SER A 29 5.30 15.95 2.30
C SER A 29 4.19 14.92 2.21
N TYR A 30 3.89 14.25 3.32
CA TYR A 30 2.90 13.17 3.40
C TYR A 30 1.62 13.67 4.07
N PHE A 31 0.50 13.56 3.35
CA PHE A 31 -0.80 14.08 3.77
C PHE A 31 -1.83 12.97 3.94
N GLN A 32 -2.53 12.97 5.07
CA GLN A 32 -3.61 12.04 5.37
C GLN A 32 -4.97 12.62 4.97
N ASP A 33 -5.81 11.85 4.26
CA ASP A 33 -7.24 12.14 4.07
C ASP A 33 -8.01 11.99 5.39
N MET A 34 -8.43 13.10 5.98
CA MET A 34 -9.19 13.11 7.23
C MET A 34 -10.67 12.74 7.04
N SER A 35 -11.14 12.59 5.80
CA SER A 35 -12.55 12.32 5.49
C SER A 35 -12.91 10.84 5.37
N GLN A 36 -11.93 9.95 5.24
CA GLN A 36 -12.16 8.51 5.00
C GLN A 36 -11.94 7.67 6.26
N ALA A 37 -12.66 6.54 6.33
CA ALA A 37 -12.39 5.51 7.32
C ALA A 37 -11.19 4.68 6.86
N GLY A 38 -10.09 4.76 7.60
CA GLY A 38 -8.78 4.27 7.16
C GLY A 38 -7.87 5.43 6.74
N ILE A 39 -6.58 5.32 7.04
CA ILE A 39 -5.64 6.43 6.83
C ILE A 39 -5.05 6.30 5.44
N GLN A 40 -5.65 6.94 4.44
CA GLN A 40 -5.04 7.08 3.12
C GLN A 40 -4.03 8.22 3.13
N VAL A 41 -2.81 7.93 2.69
CA VAL A 41 -1.70 8.89 2.65
C VAL A 41 -1.36 9.20 1.19
N ASP A 42 -1.41 10.49 0.86
CA ASP A 42 -0.90 11.06 -0.37
C ASP A 42 0.48 11.69 -0.13
N MET A 43 1.25 11.91 -1.19
CA MET A 43 2.57 12.52 -1.11
C MET A 43 2.71 13.65 -2.12
N VAL A 44 3.13 14.83 -1.67
CA VAL A 44 3.49 15.94 -2.58
C VAL A 44 4.99 16.17 -2.52
N LEU A 45 5.61 16.29 -3.69
CA LEU A 45 7.04 16.58 -3.85
C LEU A 45 7.22 17.52 -5.03
N MET A 46 7.37 18.82 -4.77
CA MET A 46 7.85 19.74 -5.80
C MET A 46 9.35 19.53 -5.94
N ASP A 47 9.82 18.92 -7.02
CA ASP A 47 11.24 18.54 -7.17
C ASP A 47 11.93 19.15 -8.38
N SER A 48 11.18 19.80 -9.26
CA SER A 48 11.74 20.50 -10.41
C SER A 48 11.09 21.86 -10.63
N VAL A 49 11.86 22.76 -11.24
CA VAL A 49 11.46 24.15 -11.44
C VAL A 49 11.81 24.61 -12.85
N ARG A 50 10.90 25.35 -13.48
CA ARG A 50 11.15 26.08 -14.72
C ARG A 50 10.84 27.55 -14.52
N VAL A 51 11.82 28.40 -14.73
CA VAL A 51 11.65 29.86 -14.67
C VAL A 51 11.40 30.38 -16.08
N ASP A 52 10.28 31.06 -16.27
CA ASP A 52 9.96 31.81 -17.48
C ASP A 52 9.85 33.31 -17.14
N PRO A 53 10.61 34.21 -17.82
CA PRO A 53 10.56 35.64 -17.53
C PRO A 53 9.19 36.29 -17.69
N ASN A 54 8.31 35.71 -18.52
CA ASN A 54 6.98 36.24 -18.83
C ASN A 54 5.90 35.52 -18.04
N GLU A 55 6.06 34.22 -17.79
CA GLU A 55 5.05 33.41 -17.10
C GLU A 55 5.29 33.24 -15.59
N GLY A 56 6.49 33.50 -15.08
CA GLY A 56 6.86 33.26 -13.68
C GLY A 56 7.57 31.92 -13.46
N THR A 57 7.53 31.41 -12.23
CA THR A 57 8.25 30.20 -11.83
C THR A 57 7.27 29.04 -11.74
N ARG A 58 7.44 28.01 -12.57
CA ARG A 58 6.64 26.79 -12.49
C ARG A 58 7.35 25.74 -11.65
N LEU A 59 6.66 25.25 -10.64
CA LEU A 59 7.07 24.12 -9.79
C LEU A 59 6.34 22.88 -10.28
N TYR A 60 7.07 21.81 -10.57
CA TYR A 60 6.45 20.54 -10.98
C TYR A 60 6.54 19.51 -9.87
N ASN A 61 5.47 18.73 -9.73
CA ASN A 61 5.32 17.68 -8.75
C ASN A 61 5.89 16.37 -9.31
N ARG A 62 6.79 15.72 -8.56
CA ARG A 62 7.29 14.36 -8.78
C ARG A 62 8.03 14.14 -10.12
N THR A 63 8.49 15.18 -10.79
CA THR A 63 9.21 15.07 -12.08
C THR A 63 10.48 14.24 -11.95
N SER A 64 11.26 14.47 -10.89
CA SER A 64 12.50 13.72 -10.65
C SER A 64 12.23 12.25 -10.34
N ILE A 65 11.09 11.93 -9.71
CA ILE A 65 10.65 10.54 -9.50
C ILE A 65 10.37 9.89 -10.85
N HIS A 66 9.58 10.53 -11.72
CA HIS A 66 9.29 9.97 -13.05
C HIS A 66 10.55 9.80 -13.90
N GLU A 67 11.49 10.75 -13.85
CA GLU A 67 12.80 10.64 -14.51
C GLU A 67 13.65 9.51 -13.94
N GLN A 68 13.62 9.26 -12.63
CA GLN A 68 14.29 8.10 -12.03
C GLN A 68 13.68 6.77 -12.49
N LEU A 69 12.36 6.72 -12.64
CA LEU A 69 11.62 5.51 -13.02
C LEU A 69 11.72 5.15 -14.51
N PHE A 70 11.65 6.16 -15.38
CA PHE A 70 11.52 5.98 -16.82
C PHE A 70 12.67 6.62 -17.63
N GLY A 71 13.63 7.27 -16.98
CA GLY A 71 14.73 7.96 -17.65
C GLY A 71 14.23 9.02 -18.63
N ALA A 72 14.82 9.04 -19.83
CA ALA A 72 14.41 9.95 -20.91
C ALA A 72 12.97 9.71 -21.41
N CYS A 73 12.35 8.57 -21.06
CA CYS A 73 10.98 8.25 -21.45
C CYS A 73 9.92 8.79 -20.48
N ALA A 74 10.30 9.41 -19.36
CA ALA A 74 9.36 9.90 -18.35
C ALA A 74 8.23 10.75 -18.95
N TRP A 75 8.58 11.78 -19.72
CA TRP A 75 7.58 12.68 -20.30
C TRP A 75 6.66 12.02 -21.35
N PRO A 76 7.17 11.29 -22.36
CA PRO A 76 6.32 10.52 -23.27
C PRO A 76 5.37 9.54 -22.56
N VAL A 77 5.87 8.85 -21.52
CA VAL A 77 5.07 7.90 -20.74
C VAL A 77 3.95 8.63 -19.99
N MET A 78 4.27 9.70 -19.25
CA MET A 78 3.27 10.48 -18.53
C MET A 78 2.18 11.05 -19.45
N GLN A 79 2.55 11.54 -20.64
CA GLN A 79 1.59 12.05 -21.61
C GLN A 79 0.65 10.95 -22.14
N GLN A 80 1.20 9.79 -22.53
CA GLN A 80 0.41 8.68 -23.07
C GLN A 80 -0.50 8.08 -22.01
N MET A 81 0.03 7.79 -20.82
CA MET A 81 -0.73 7.26 -19.69
C MET A 81 -1.83 8.23 -19.23
N GLY A 82 -1.53 9.53 -19.15
CA GLY A 82 -2.52 10.55 -18.84
C GLY A 82 -3.67 10.54 -19.85
N SER A 83 -3.39 10.37 -21.15
CA SER A 83 -4.43 10.30 -22.18
C SER A 83 -5.26 9.02 -22.13
N MET A 84 -4.65 7.88 -21.81
CA MET A 84 -5.31 6.58 -21.74
C MET A 84 -6.27 6.48 -20.55
N TYR A 85 -5.95 7.13 -19.43
CA TYR A 85 -6.65 6.91 -18.15
C TYR A 85 -7.47 8.10 -17.62
N GLN A 86 -7.51 9.21 -18.36
CA GLN A 86 -8.30 10.41 -18.04
C GLN A 86 -9.81 10.15 -17.83
N GLY A 87 -10.34 8.98 -18.24
CA GLY A 87 -11.75 8.59 -18.05
C GLY A 87 -12.03 7.59 -16.93
N LEU A 88 -11.01 6.99 -16.30
CA LEU A 88 -11.22 5.91 -15.32
C LEU A 88 -11.44 6.41 -13.88
N GLY A 89 -11.61 7.73 -13.70
CA GLY A 89 -11.88 8.31 -12.39
C GLY A 89 -10.68 8.34 -11.43
N TYR A 90 -9.47 8.12 -11.93
CA TYR A 90 -8.26 8.42 -11.17
C TYR A 90 -8.23 9.92 -10.87
N SER A 91 -8.10 10.26 -9.60
CA SER A 91 -7.82 11.65 -9.22
C SER A 91 -6.54 12.06 -9.91
N VAL A 92 -6.59 13.09 -10.74
CA VAL A 92 -5.39 13.60 -11.39
C VAL A 92 -4.57 14.28 -10.29
N PRO A 93 -3.43 13.71 -9.87
CA PRO A 93 -2.62 14.35 -8.87
C PRO A 93 -2.23 15.75 -9.39
N MET A 94 -2.03 16.68 -8.45
CA MET A 94 -1.55 18.01 -8.82
C MET A 94 -0.23 17.88 -9.59
N ASP A 95 -0.23 18.27 -10.87
CA ASP A 95 0.95 18.18 -11.73
C ASP A 95 1.94 19.33 -11.47
N SER A 96 1.45 20.57 -11.47
CA SER A 96 2.32 21.74 -11.29
C SER A 96 1.62 22.92 -10.63
N LEU A 97 2.43 23.80 -10.08
CA LEU A 97 2.05 25.13 -9.58
C LEU A 97 2.81 26.20 -10.34
N LEU A 98 2.17 27.34 -10.57
CA LEU A 98 2.81 28.50 -11.17
C LEU A 98 2.88 29.63 -10.16
N GLU A 99 4.07 30.13 -9.87
CA GLU A 99 4.29 31.24 -8.97
C GLU A 99 4.57 32.53 -9.75
N ARG A 100 3.81 33.58 -9.45
CA ARG A 100 4.04 34.94 -9.96
C ARG A 100 3.99 35.91 -8.81
N ASN A 101 5.13 36.51 -8.48
CA ASN A 101 5.28 37.39 -7.33
C ASN A 101 4.89 36.65 -6.03
N ASP A 102 3.81 37.08 -5.38
CA ASP A 102 3.30 36.51 -4.13
C ASP A 102 2.03 35.66 -4.34
N THR A 103 1.73 35.30 -5.58
CA THR A 103 0.56 34.49 -5.95
C THR A 103 1.00 33.15 -6.51
N VAL A 104 0.41 32.09 -5.97
CA VAL A 104 0.58 30.72 -6.46
C VAL A 104 -0.70 30.29 -7.17
N PHE A 105 -0.57 29.79 -8.40
CA PHE A 105 -1.68 29.36 -9.25
C PHE A 105 -1.65 27.84 -9.44
N TYR A 106 -2.82 27.22 -9.34
CA TYR A 106 -3.07 25.83 -9.72
C TYR A 106 -4.06 25.80 -10.89
N PHE A 107 -3.70 25.07 -11.94
CA PHE A 107 -4.53 24.90 -13.14
C PHE A 107 -5.06 23.47 -13.17
N SER A 108 -6.38 23.32 -13.28
CA SER A 108 -7.03 22.02 -13.50
C SER A 108 -7.57 21.97 -14.93
N SER A 109 -7.60 20.77 -15.51
CA SER A 109 -8.27 20.52 -16.80
C SER A 109 -9.80 20.68 -16.73
N THR A 110 -10.37 20.68 -15.52
CA THR A 110 -11.82 20.79 -15.28
C THR A 110 -12.32 22.24 -15.20
N SER A 111 -11.43 23.23 -15.19
CA SER A 111 -11.77 24.65 -15.04
C SER A 111 -11.02 25.53 -16.04
N THR A 112 -11.70 26.58 -16.52
CA THR A 112 -11.10 27.62 -17.37
C THR A 112 -10.34 28.68 -16.57
N LEU A 113 -10.63 28.81 -15.27
CA LEU A 113 -9.95 29.72 -14.36
C LEU A 113 -9.09 28.93 -13.36
N PRO A 114 -7.87 29.37 -13.06
CA PRO A 114 -7.03 28.72 -12.06
C PRO A 114 -7.56 28.98 -10.66
N PHE A 115 -7.29 28.05 -9.76
CA PHE A 115 -7.26 28.37 -8.33
C PHE A 115 -6.01 29.19 -8.07
N TYR A 116 -6.10 30.20 -7.20
CA TYR A 116 -4.91 30.94 -6.78
C TYR A 116 -4.93 31.25 -5.29
N PHE A 117 -3.73 31.27 -4.71
CA PHE A 117 -3.52 31.45 -3.29
C PHE A 117 -2.43 32.49 -3.03
N LEU A 118 -2.62 33.30 -1.98
CA LEU A 118 -1.70 34.34 -1.56
C LEU A 118 -0.99 33.93 -0.26
N PRO A 119 0.02 33.06 -0.30
CA PRO A 119 0.62 32.52 0.93
C PRO A 119 1.28 33.59 1.80
N LYS A 120 1.70 34.71 1.18
CA LYS A 120 2.30 35.85 1.89
C LYS A 120 1.30 36.88 2.37
N ALA A 121 -0.01 36.64 2.23
CA ALA A 121 -1.05 37.54 2.71
C ALA A 121 -0.88 37.88 4.21
N SER A 122 -1.08 39.14 4.55
CA SER A 122 -1.03 39.63 5.93
C SER A 122 -2.30 39.23 6.69
N ALA A 123 -2.23 39.14 8.03
CA ALA A 123 -3.42 38.88 8.84
C ALA A 123 -4.50 39.96 8.59
N GLY A 124 -5.73 39.52 8.37
CA GLY A 124 -6.88 40.34 7.98
C GLY A 124 -7.04 40.56 6.47
N GLN A 125 -6.09 40.14 5.64
CA GLN A 125 -6.22 40.22 4.18
C GLN A 125 -7.12 39.10 3.65
N SER A 126 -8.04 39.47 2.76
CA SER A 126 -8.99 38.56 2.11
C SER A 126 -8.94 38.69 0.59
N TRP A 127 -9.26 37.62 -0.12
CA TRP A 127 -9.45 37.60 -1.57
C TRP A 127 -10.47 36.53 -1.95
N THR A 128 -11.03 36.62 -3.16
CA THR A 128 -12.02 35.66 -3.66
C THR A 128 -11.46 34.87 -4.84
N VAL A 129 -11.73 33.57 -4.85
CA VAL A 129 -11.47 32.68 -5.99
C VAL A 129 -12.81 32.29 -6.59
N ALA A 130 -13.04 32.71 -7.83
CA ALA A 130 -14.27 32.38 -8.55
C ALA A 130 -14.26 30.91 -8.98
N SER A 131 -15.42 30.27 -8.93
CA SER A 131 -15.66 28.98 -9.56
C SER A 131 -16.52 29.16 -10.80
N THR A 132 -16.08 28.58 -11.91
CA THR A 132 -16.82 28.59 -13.18
C THR A 132 -17.58 27.29 -13.45
N TYR A 133 -17.44 26.30 -12.57
CA TYR A 133 -18.10 25.00 -12.75
C TYR A 133 -19.57 25.08 -12.35
N ALA A 134 -20.46 24.90 -13.32
CA ALA A 134 -21.91 25.11 -13.15
C ALA A 134 -22.57 24.19 -12.11
N ALA A 135 -21.96 23.05 -11.76
CA ALA A 135 -22.47 22.12 -10.76
C ALA A 135 -21.93 22.41 -9.34
N ASN A 136 -21.03 23.38 -9.18
CA ASN A 136 -20.68 23.87 -7.85
C ASN A 136 -21.88 24.58 -7.23
N THR A 137 -22.02 24.43 -5.92
CA THR A 137 -23.10 25.07 -5.15
C THR A 137 -22.76 26.50 -4.75
N PHE A 138 -21.55 26.97 -5.01
CA PHE A 138 -21.04 28.31 -4.67
C PHE A 138 -20.49 29.00 -5.93
N SER A 139 -20.53 30.33 -5.98
CA SER A 139 -19.95 31.10 -7.08
C SER A 139 -18.49 31.44 -6.82
N ASP A 140 -18.14 31.71 -5.56
CA ASP A 140 -16.80 32.10 -5.15
C ASP A 140 -16.46 31.51 -3.78
N ILE A 141 -15.16 31.45 -3.52
CA ILE A 141 -14.62 31.15 -2.20
C ILE A 141 -13.84 32.36 -1.74
N GLU A 142 -14.27 32.98 -0.66
CA GLU A 142 -13.49 33.98 0.06
C GLU A 142 -12.48 33.28 0.97
N ILE A 143 -11.22 33.64 0.80
CA ILE A 143 -10.10 33.16 1.61
C ILE A 143 -9.60 34.33 2.43
N THR A 144 -9.49 34.17 3.74
CA THR A 144 -9.00 35.22 4.64
C THR A 144 -7.86 34.70 5.50
N CYS A 145 -6.70 35.37 5.50
CA CYS A 145 -5.63 35.09 6.45
C CYS A 145 -6.04 35.59 7.84
N ILE A 146 -6.43 34.71 8.75
CA ILE A 146 -7.00 35.11 10.04
C ILE A 146 -5.92 35.42 11.10
N GLY A 147 -4.71 34.86 10.97
CA GLY A 147 -3.65 35.09 11.94
C GLY A 147 -2.39 34.28 11.68
N VAL A 148 -1.38 34.55 12.50
CA VAL A 148 -0.11 33.82 12.58
C VAL A 148 0.11 33.38 14.02
N THR A 149 0.37 32.10 14.22
CA THR A 149 0.63 31.49 15.54
C THR A 149 1.95 30.71 15.52
N MET A 150 2.59 30.56 16.68
CA MET A 150 3.70 29.63 16.83
C MET A 150 3.14 28.26 17.22
N GLU A 151 3.53 27.21 16.49
CA GLU A 151 2.99 25.86 16.69
C GLU A 151 4.07 24.79 16.55
N SER A 152 3.83 23.62 17.16
CA SER A 152 4.66 22.44 16.92
C SER A 152 4.08 21.61 15.79
N ILE A 153 4.76 21.55 14.66
CA ILE A 153 4.42 20.71 13.51
C ILE A 153 5.38 19.52 13.50
N LEU A 154 4.84 18.31 13.66
CA LEU A 154 5.64 17.07 13.67
C LEU A 154 6.79 17.07 14.71
N GLY A 155 6.70 17.91 15.76
CA GLY A 155 7.73 18.09 16.80
C GLY A 155 8.68 19.29 16.57
N ILE A 156 8.57 19.99 15.45
CA ILE A 156 9.37 21.19 15.12
C ILE A 156 8.53 22.44 15.41
N GLN A 157 9.11 23.44 16.08
CA GLN A 157 8.44 24.72 16.28
C GLN A 157 8.54 25.58 15.02
N ASP A 158 7.41 26.06 14.50
CA ASP A 158 7.38 26.99 13.39
C ASP A 158 6.25 28.03 13.51
N SER A 159 6.35 29.10 12.73
CA SER A 159 5.26 30.06 12.53
C SER A 159 4.26 29.50 11.52
N VAL A 160 2.99 29.50 11.86
CA VAL A 160 1.89 28.96 11.05
C VAL A 160 0.86 30.04 10.79
N LYS A 161 0.54 30.26 9.52
CA LYS A 161 -0.61 31.05 9.10
C LYS A 161 -1.84 30.18 9.05
N THR A 162 -2.95 30.70 9.54
CA THR A 162 -4.27 30.07 9.37
C THR A 162 -5.11 30.93 8.43
N PHE A 163 -5.79 30.27 7.50
CA PHE A 163 -6.69 30.90 6.55
C PHE A 163 -8.08 30.27 6.69
N SER A 164 -9.10 31.10 6.87
CA SER A 164 -10.49 30.65 6.82
C SER A 164 -11.00 30.64 5.38
N LEU A 165 -11.89 29.72 5.08
CA LEU A 165 -12.58 29.61 3.79
C LEU A 165 -14.05 29.94 3.99
N ALA A 166 -14.65 30.72 3.10
CA ALA A 166 -16.08 31.01 3.13
C ALA A 166 -16.68 30.94 1.72
N ALA A 167 -17.74 30.16 1.52
CA ALA A 167 -18.49 30.15 0.28
C ALA A 167 -19.30 31.45 0.12
N VAL A 168 -19.25 32.04 -1.07
CA VAL A 168 -20.10 33.16 -1.48
C VAL A 168 -21.27 32.63 -2.31
N GLY A 169 -22.49 33.09 -2.00
CA GLY A 169 -23.71 32.77 -2.76
C GLY A 169 -24.49 31.53 -2.30
N ALA A 170 -23.92 30.65 -1.48
CA ALA A 170 -24.62 29.54 -0.83
C ALA A 170 -23.92 29.07 0.46
N VAL A 171 -24.63 28.28 1.28
CA VAL A 171 -24.08 27.62 2.47
C VAL A 171 -23.51 26.25 2.06
N ALA A 172 -22.31 26.23 1.50
CA ALA A 172 -21.56 24.99 1.27
C ALA A 172 -20.75 24.63 2.54
N PRO A 173 -20.49 23.34 2.83
CA PRO A 173 -19.76 22.91 4.02
C PRO A 173 -18.30 23.42 4.10
N ILE A 174 -17.80 24.10 3.07
CA ILE A 174 -16.43 24.65 3.01
C ILE A 174 -16.11 25.60 4.18
N ASN A 175 -17.13 26.26 4.76
CA ASN A 175 -16.95 27.19 5.88
C ASN A 175 -16.36 26.54 7.14
N ASN A 176 -16.40 25.21 7.23
CA ASN A 176 -15.84 24.45 8.35
C ASN A 176 -14.36 24.07 8.13
N PHE A 177 -13.80 24.38 6.97
CA PHE A 177 -12.43 24.03 6.61
C PHE A 177 -11.50 25.23 6.75
N GLN A 178 -10.23 24.93 7.01
CA GLN A 178 -9.16 25.92 7.09
C GLN A 178 -7.99 25.46 6.23
N VAL A 179 -7.19 26.43 5.78
CA VAL A 179 -5.85 26.16 5.25
C VAL A 179 -4.86 26.60 6.30
N ARG A 180 -3.88 25.75 6.60
CA ARG A 180 -2.80 26.06 7.55
C ARG A 180 -1.47 25.92 6.84
N LEU A 181 -0.68 26.98 6.85
CA LEU A 181 0.57 27.09 6.11
C LEU A 181 1.70 27.38 7.09
N SER A 182 2.63 26.45 7.18
CA SER A 182 3.89 26.62 7.90
C SER A 182 4.85 27.51 7.13
N LYS A 183 5.65 28.31 7.85
CA LYS A 183 6.62 29.22 7.23
C LYS A 183 7.71 28.46 6.48
N HIS A 184 8.24 27.39 7.05
CA HIS A 184 9.37 26.63 6.49
C HIS A 184 8.98 25.23 5.99
N HIS A 185 7.82 24.71 6.39
CA HIS A 185 7.40 23.33 6.07
C HIS A 185 6.22 23.23 5.10
N GLY A 186 5.72 24.36 4.60
CA GLY A 186 4.59 24.41 3.68
C GLY A 186 3.26 24.05 4.31
N LEU A 187 2.32 23.55 3.50
CA LEU A 187 0.97 23.26 3.95
C LEU A 187 0.97 22.19 5.05
N VAL A 188 0.30 22.51 6.14
CA VAL A 188 0.07 21.62 7.31
C VAL A 188 -1.32 21.01 7.23
N GLU A 189 -2.28 21.78 6.73
CA GLU A 189 -3.65 21.35 6.54
C GLU A 189 -4.24 22.09 5.34
N TYR A 190 -4.91 21.40 4.43
CA TYR A 190 -5.55 22.04 3.29
C TYR A 190 -6.67 21.18 2.69
N VAL A 191 -7.52 21.83 1.89
CA VAL A 191 -8.46 21.15 0.99
C VAL A 191 -7.81 21.05 -0.39
N PRO A 192 -7.86 19.89 -1.07
CA PRO A 192 -7.29 19.74 -2.42
C PRO A 192 -7.78 20.84 -3.36
N PHE A 193 -6.86 21.52 -4.04
CA PHE A 193 -7.19 22.71 -4.83
C PHE A 193 -8.19 22.45 -5.95
N GLU A 194 -8.20 21.23 -6.50
CA GLU A 194 -9.18 20.80 -7.48
C GLU A 194 -10.61 20.89 -6.95
N GLN A 195 -10.85 20.61 -5.66
CA GLN A 195 -12.18 20.70 -5.05
C GLN A 195 -12.68 22.15 -4.92
N PHE A 196 -11.83 23.15 -5.06
CA PHE A 196 -12.30 24.54 -5.16
C PHE A 196 -12.81 24.88 -6.56
N LEU A 197 -12.34 24.16 -7.57
CA LEU A 197 -12.67 24.37 -8.97
C LEU A 197 -13.81 23.44 -9.43
N TYR A 198 -13.80 22.19 -8.97
CA TYR A 198 -14.73 21.13 -9.32
C TYR A 198 -15.21 20.40 -8.06
N HIS A 199 -16.44 20.67 -7.63
CA HIS A 199 -17.07 20.11 -6.44
C HIS A 199 -18.58 19.92 -6.65
N PRO A 200 -18.97 18.82 -7.32
CA PRO A 200 -20.38 18.53 -7.46
C PRO A 200 -21.01 18.29 -6.07
N SER A 201 -22.28 18.67 -5.92
CA SER A 201 -23.00 18.68 -4.63
C SER A 201 -23.07 17.35 -3.88
N TRP A 202 -22.81 16.22 -4.54
CA TRP A 202 -22.78 14.89 -3.95
C TRP A 202 -21.39 14.45 -3.45
N VAL A 203 -20.34 15.23 -3.69
CA VAL A 203 -18.98 14.96 -3.18
C VAL A 203 -18.77 15.79 -1.92
N ALA A 204 -18.28 15.17 -0.84
CA ALA A 204 -17.90 15.91 0.36
C ALA A 204 -16.52 16.56 0.16
N PHE A 205 -16.30 17.74 0.76
CA PHE A 205 -14.95 18.30 0.84
C PHE A 205 -14.04 17.39 1.65
N LYS A 206 -12.80 17.25 1.20
CA LYS A 206 -11.73 16.53 1.91
C LYS A 206 -10.80 17.51 2.60
N ALA A 207 -10.32 17.14 3.79
CA ALA A 207 -9.21 17.83 4.44
C ALA A 207 -7.99 16.91 4.45
N PHE A 208 -6.88 17.43 3.98
CA PHE A 208 -5.57 16.78 4.05
C PHE A 208 -4.76 17.37 5.18
N GLN A 209 -4.24 16.51 6.06
CA GLN A 209 -3.39 16.87 7.19
C GLN A 209 -1.98 16.31 7.00
N LEU A 210 -0.96 17.15 7.20
CA LEU A 210 0.44 16.74 7.16
C LEU A 210 0.76 15.79 8.32
N ILE A 211 1.12 14.55 8.00
CA ILE A 211 1.47 13.51 8.99
C ILE A 211 2.96 13.15 8.99
N GLY A 212 3.70 13.58 7.97
CA GLY A 212 5.13 13.34 7.85
C GLY A 212 5.77 14.20 6.78
N LEU A 213 7.08 14.41 6.90
CA LEU A 213 7.87 15.03 5.84
C LEU A 213 9.30 14.49 5.82
N GLU A 214 9.93 14.52 4.65
CA GLU A 214 11.37 14.28 4.50
C GLU A 214 12.05 15.55 3.99
N LEU A 215 13.04 16.01 4.75
CA LEU A 215 13.84 17.19 4.44
C LEU A 215 15.31 16.82 4.61
N ASP A 216 16.12 17.04 3.57
CA ASP A 216 17.56 16.76 3.55
C ASP A 216 17.90 15.31 4.00
N GLY A 217 17.07 14.35 3.58
CA GLY A 217 17.20 12.93 3.94
C GLY A 217 16.78 12.58 5.38
N THR A 218 16.30 13.55 6.16
CA THR A 218 15.76 13.34 7.50
C THR A 218 14.24 13.25 7.45
N ALA A 219 13.69 12.13 7.89
CA ALA A 219 12.25 11.95 8.05
C ALA A 219 11.77 12.49 9.41
N TYR A 220 10.65 13.22 9.40
CA TYR A 220 9.95 13.70 10.59
C TYR A 220 8.58 13.04 10.66
N LYS A 221 8.32 12.31 11.75
CA LYS A 221 7.12 11.48 11.94
C LYS A 221 7.00 10.38 10.89
N TYR A 222 6.09 10.51 9.93
CA TYR A 222 5.85 9.48 8.92
C TYR A 222 6.81 9.60 7.73
N ARG A 223 7.25 8.44 7.20
CA ARG A 223 7.92 8.30 5.91
C ARG A 223 7.33 7.13 5.15
N GLN A 224 7.41 7.16 3.83
CA GLN A 224 7.08 5.98 3.04
C GLN A 224 8.04 4.83 3.42
N PRO A 225 7.54 3.62 3.69
CA PRO A 225 8.41 2.51 4.07
C PRO A 225 9.37 2.15 2.93
N ALA A 226 10.61 1.85 3.29
CA ALA A 226 11.64 1.39 2.37
C ALA A 226 11.59 -0.14 2.20
N PHE A 227 12.39 -0.67 1.27
CA PHE A 227 12.49 -2.10 0.99
C PHE A 227 12.66 -2.97 2.27
N ALA A 228 13.57 -2.58 3.15
CA ALA A 228 13.83 -3.33 4.39
C ALA A 228 12.66 -3.27 5.39
N ASP A 229 11.78 -2.27 5.29
CA ASP A 229 10.60 -2.16 6.17
C ASP A 229 9.49 -3.14 5.72
N TYR A 230 9.44 -3.52 4.44
CA TYR A 230 8.51 -4.53 3.93
C TYR A 230 9.08 -5.95 4.09
N PHE A 231 10.36 -6.16 3.83
CA PHE A 231 10.97 -7.50 3.78
C PHE A 231 11.88 -7.76 4.98
N HIS A 232 11.26 -8.03 6.13
CA HIS A 232 11.91 -8.10 7.44
C HIS A 232 11.57 -9.39 8.23
N LEU A 233 11.02 -10.41 7.55
CA LEU A 233 10.63 -11.65 8.22
C LEU A 233 11.86 -12.39 8.77
N SER A 234 11.65 -13.12 9.87
CA SER A 234 12.67 -13.82 10.64
C SER A 234 12.49 -15.33 10.63
N VAL A 235 13.55 -16.07 10.97
CA VAL A 235 13.48 -17.52 11.18
C VAL A 235 12.47 -17.82 12.28
N GLY A 236 11.54 -18.73 12.00
CA GLY A 236 10.43 -19.09 12.90
C GLY A 236 9.10 -18.46 12.51
N ASP A 237 9.08 -17.40 11.71
CA ASP A 237 7.84 -16.80 11.22
C ASP A 237 7.07 -17.77 10.32
N VAL A 238 5.74 -17.66 10.37
CA VAL A 238 4.82 -18.53 9.63
C VAL A 238 3.83 -17.68 8.85
N LEU A 239 3.64 -17.99 7.56
CA LEU A 239 2.65 -17.36 6.70
C LEU A 239 1.65 -18.41 6.20
N LEU A 240 0.36 -18.14 6.28
CA LEU A 240 -0.71 -18.93 5.67
C LEU A 240 -1.29 -18.18 4.47
N TRP A 241 -1.10 -18.77 3.31
CA TRP A 241 -1.58 -18.27 2.03
C TRP A 241 -2.85 -19.01 1.60
N ARG A 242 -3.78 -18.26 1.01
CA ARG A 242 -4.90 -18.78 0.23
C ARG A 242 -4.67 -18.39 -1.23
N THR A 243 -4.81 -19.35 -2.14
CA THR A 243 -4.78 -19.10 -3.57
C THR A 243 -6.12 -19.50 -4.17
N ASP A 244 -6.86 -18.51 -4.65
CA ASP A 244 -8.11 -18.68 -5.39
C ASP A 244 -7.82 -18.60 -6.88
N VAL A 245 -8.21 -19.64 -7.63
CA VAL A 245 -8.01 -19.72 -9.08
C VAL A 245 -9.36 -19.86 -9.77
N HIS A 246 -9.64 -18.91 -10.66
CA HIS A 246 -10.63 -19.03 -11.72
C HIS A 246 -9.89 -19.36 -13.02
N PRO A 247 -9.96 -20.60 -13.51
CA PRO A 247 -9.26 -20.97 -14.74
C PRO A 247 -9.71 -20.13 -15.94
N TRP A 248 -8.81 -19.95 -16.90
CA TRP A 248 -9.16 -19.33 -18.19
C TRP A 248 -10.26 -20.11 -18.93
N SER A 249 -10.21 -21.44 -18.83
CA SER A 249 -11.20 -22.32 -19.43
C SER A 249 -12.48 -22.29 -18.60
N ILE A 250 -13.57 -21.82 -19.21
CA ILE A 250 -14.92 -21.85 -18.61
C ILE A 250 -15.41 -23.28 -18.28
N ALA A 251 -14.75 -24.31 -18.81
CA ALA A 251 -15.07 -25.71 -18.53
C ALA A 251 -14.45 -26.20 -17.22
N ASP A 252 -13.40 -25.55 -16.74
CA ASP A 252 -12.71 -25.93 -15.51
C ASP A 252 -13.30 -25.17 -14.32
N PRO A 253 -13.76 -25.84 -13.26
CA PRO A 253 -14.34 -25.17 -12.11
C PRO A 253 -13.28 -24.35 -11.36
N PRO A 254 -13.66 -23.23 -10.73
CA PRO A 254 -12.76 -22.51 -9.85
C PRO A 254 -12.35 -23.38 -8.67
N TYR A 255 -11.15 -23.15 -8.16
CA TYR A 255 -10.60 -23.94 -7.07
C TYR A 255 -9.75 -23.09 -6.14
N THR A 256 -9.69 -23.51 -4.87
CA THR A 256 -8.88 -22.87 -3.83
C THR A 256 -7.83 -23.84 -3.34
N THR A 257 -6.61 -23.33 -3.15
CA THR A 257 -5.51 -24.04 -2.49
C THR A 257 -5.00 -23.22 -1.31
N TYR A 258 -4.38 -23.89 -0.34
CA TYR A 258 -3.78 -23.24 0.81
C TYR A 258 -2.31 -23.63 0.93
N ARG A 259 -1.46 -22.71 1.37
CA ARG A 259 -0.03 -22.98 1.59
C ARG A 259 0.40 -22.39 2.92
N ARG A 260 0.98 -23.21 3.79
CA ARG A 260 1.59 -22.74 5.04
C ARG A 260 3.10 -22.77 4.88
N ASP A 261 3.71 -21.60 4.94
CA ASP A 261 5.16 -21.40 4.85
C ASP A 261 5.70 -21.18 6.27
N SER A 262 6.76 -21.89 6.64
CA SER A 262 7.54 -21.68 7.86
C SER A 262 8.95 -21.31 7.47
N ILE A 263 9.40 -20.12 7.86
CA ILE A 263 10.71 -19.58 7.48
C ILE A 263 11.78 -20.27 8.31
N VAL A 264 12.70 -20.96 7.65
CA VAL A 264 13.78 -21.73 8.28
C VAL A 264 15.16 -21.11 8.08
N ALA A 265 15.32 -20.23 7.09
CA ALA A 265 16.53 -19.42 6.92
C ALA A 265 16.19 -18.09 6.24
N VAL A 266 16.97 -17.05 6.59
CA VAL A 266 16.89 -15.71 5.99
C VAL A 266 18.30 -15.30 5.58
N GLU A 267 18.49 -14.95 4.31
CA GLU A 267 19.72 -14.37 3.79
C GLU A 267 19.37 -12.98 3.26
N ALA A 268 19.89 -11.93 3.89
CA ALA A 268 19.68 -10.55 3.48
C ALA A 268 21.02 -9.91 3.14
N ASP A 269 21.10 -9.26 1.97
CA ASP A 269 22.20 -8.42 1.54
C ASP A 269 21.70 -7.02 1.15
N SER A 270 22.57 -6.18 0.58
CA SER A 270 22.18 -4.81 0.19
C SER A 270 21.14 -4.76 -0.94
N ASP A 271 21.01 -5.85 -1.70
CA ASP A 271 20.30 -5.89 -2.98
C ASP A 271 19.10 -6.83 -2.93
N SER A 272 19.00 -7.69 -1.93
CA SER A 272 17.94 -8.70 -1.84
C SER A 272 17.72 -9.27 -0.44
N VAL A 273 16.53 -9.85 -0.26
CA VAL A 273 16.20 -10.74 0.87
C VAL A 273 15.73 -12.08 0.30
N ARG A 274 16.34 -13.16 0.75
CA ARG A 274 15.97 -14.54 0.43
C ARG A 274 15.42 -15.22 1.68
N TYR A 275 14.20 -15.72 1.58
CA TYR A 275 13.60 -16.60 2.57
C TYR A 275 13.67 -18.04 2.09
N THR A 276 14.15 -18.94 2.95
CA THR A 276 14.01 -20.39 2.74
C THR A 276 12.89 -20.89 3.62
N CYS A 277 11.91 -21.55 3.02
CA CYS A 277 10.67 -21.97 3.65
C CYS A 277 10.50 -23.49 3.60
N HIS A 278 10.06 -24.07 4.72
CA HIS A 278 9.47 -25.40 4.78
C HIS A 278 7.97 -25.27 4.95
N GLY A 279 7.20 -26.23 4.47
CA GLY A 279 5.77 -26.08 4.59
C GLY A 279 4.96 -27.22 4.02
N ILE A 280 3.67 -26.96 3.93
CA ILE A 280 2.70 -27.87 3.33
C ILE A 280 1.74 -27.08 2.44
N ARG A 281 1.37 -27.69 1.31
CA ARG A 281 0.35 -27.18 0.40
C ARG A 281 -0.85 -28.11 0.43
N GLN A 282 -2.03 -27.54 0.63
CA GLN A 282 -3.31 -28.24 0.52
C GLN A 282 -3.96 -27.90 -0.81
N PHE A 283 -4.28 -28.90 -1.61
CA PHE A 283 -4.94 -28.73 -2.90
C PHE A 283 -6.46 -28.82 -2.78
N ALA A 284 -7.15 -28.46 -3.85
CA ALA A 284 -8.61 -28.47 -3.94
C ALA A 284 -9.23 -29.87 -3.76
N ASP A 285 -8.49 -30.94 -4.06
CA ASP A 285 -8.92 -32.33 -3.79
C ASP A 285 -8.75 -32.73 -2.30
N GLY A 286 -8.16 -31.87 -1.46
CA GLY A 286 -7.86 -32.12 -0.06
C GLY A 286 -6.55 -32.87 0.18
N SER A 287 -5.79 -33.20 -0.88
CA SER A 287 -4.44 -33.71 -0.75
C SER A 287 -3.53 -32.66 -0.10
N VAL A 288 -2.58 -33.12 0.71
CA VAL A 288 -1.61 -32.26 1.40
C VAL A 288 -0.23 -32.74 1.03
N VAL A 289 0.57 -31.87 0.42
CA VAL A 289 1.92 -32.17 -0.05
C VAL A 289 2.92 -31.32 0.72
N PRO A 290 3.86 -31.93 1.48
CA PRO A 290 4.94 -31.19 2.12
C PRO A 290 5.99 -30.75 1.10
N PHE A 291 6.65 -29.65 1.40
CA PHE A 291 7.81 -29.17 0.67
C PHE A 291 8.90 -28.69 1.65
N GLN A 292 10.14 -28.77 1.20
CA GLN A 292 11.32 -28.32 1.95
C GLN A 292 12.22 -27.51 1.02
N GLY A 293 12.94 -26.55 1.59
CA GLY A 293 13.87 -25.70 0.86
C GLY A 293 13.26 -24.80 -0.21
N LEU A 294 11.96 -24.45 -0.14
CA LEU A 294 11.38 -23.47 -1.08
C LEU A 294 12.06 -22.12 -0.85
N GLN A 295 12.68 -21.56 -1.88
CA GLN A 295 13.32 -20.25 -1.79
C GLN A 295 12.44 -19.17 -2.42
N VAL A 296 12.22 -18.07 -1.68
CA VAL A 296 11.56 -16.86 -2.17
C VAL A 296 12.57 -15.73 -2.09
N VAL A 297 12.86 -15.08 -3.21
CA VAL A 297 13.86 -14.00 -3.31
C VAL A 297 13.17 -12.72 -3.71
N TYR A 298 13.25 -11.70 -2.88
CA TYR A 298 12.87 -10.33 -3.21
C TYR A 298 14.14 -9.56 -3.52
N ARG A 299 14.25 -9.03 -4.75
CA ARG A 299 15.38 -8.19 -5.16
C ARG A 299 14.96 -6.74 -5.10
N LYS A 300 15.75 -5.90 -4.43
CA LYS A 300 15.56 -4.45 -4.39
C LYS A 300 15.41 -3.89 -5.79
N ALA A 301 16.33 -4.19 -6.69
CA ALA A 301 16.26 -3.70 -8.09
C ALA A 301 14.99 -4.11 -8.87
N ALA A 302 14.26 -5.14 -8.45
CA ALA A 302 13.01 -5.54 -9.10
C ALA A 302 11.80 -4.72 -8.61
N VAL A 303 11.89 -4.18 -7.40
CA VAL A 303 10.79 -3.43 -6.74
C VAL A 303 11.16 -1.99 -6.41
N ASP A 304 12.39 -1.54 -6.66
CA ASP A 304 12.85 -0.20 -6.28
C ASP A 304 12.03 0.89 -6.97
N GLY A 305 11.65 0.68 -8.23
CA GLY A 305 10.76 1.59 -8.93
C GLY A 305 9.29 1.47 -8.51
N LEU A 306 8.89 0.40 -7.81
CA LEU A 306 7.58 0.30 -7.15
C LEU A 306 7.61 1.05 -5.81
N LEU A 307 8.59 0.73 -4.96
CA LEU A 307 8.71 1.29 -3.62
C LEU A 307 9.19 2.74 -3.61
N GLY A 308 9.89 3.18 -4.66
CA GLY A 308 10.33 4.55 -4.87
C GLY A 308 9.29 5.43 -5.56
N ALA A 309 8.22 4.85 -6.10
CA ALA A 309 7.13 5.61 -6.67
C ALA A 309 6.35 6.36 -5.60
N ALA A 310 5.77 7.50 -6.01
CA ALA A 310 4.80 8.18 -5.17
C ALA A 310 3.52 7.34 -5.04
N PRO A 311 2.76 7.47 -3.94
CA PRO A 311 1.41 6.92 -3.84
C PRO A 311 0.47 7.57 -4.86
N ASN A 312 -0.53 6.81 -5.33
CA ASN A 312 -1.48 7.23 -6.36
C ASN A 312 -0.77 7.81 -7.62
N ASP A 313 0.24 7.11 -8.13
CA ASP A 313 1.06 7.55 -9.26
C ASP A 313 1.50 6.38 -10.14
N LEU A 314 2.30 6.66 -11.15
CA LEU A 314 3.00 5.66 -11.93
C LEU A 314 4.26 5.17 -11.20
N ALA A 315 4.49 3.88 -11.37
CA ALA A 315 5.62 3.14 -10.90
C ALA A 315 6.22 2.35 -12.06
N SER A 316 7.49 1.96 -11.93
CA SER A 316 8.19 1.12 -12.89
C SER A 316 8.74 -0.09 -12.18
N GLY A 317 8.61 -1.27 -12.77
CA GLY A 317 9.08 -2.49 -12.16
C GLY A 317 9.32 -3.57 -13.19
N LYS A 318 10.02 -4.62 -12.80
CA LYS A 318 10.10 -5.82 -13.62
C LYS A 318 8.81 -6.59 -13.43
N GLY A 319 8.00 -6.71 -14.49
CA GLY A 319 6.82 -7.57 -14.47
C GLY A 319 7.20 -8.99 -14.11
N VAL A 320 6.42 -9.64 -13.25
CA VAL A 320 6.62 -11.06 -12.92
C VAL A 320 5.74 -11.90 -13.83
N TYR A 321 6.38 -12.50 -14.84
CA TYR A 321 5.73 -13.52 -15.67
C TYR A 321 5.37 -14.73 -14.82
N TYR A 322 4.12 -15.21 -14.91
CA TYR A 322 3.64 -16.31 -14.07
C TYR A 322 4.27 -17.64 -14.51
N GLY A 323 5.16 -18.13 -13.68
CA GLY A 323 5.62 -19.50 -13.60
C GLY A 323 6.10 -19.70 -12.17
N TRP A 324 5.82 -20.85 -11.57
CA TRP A 324 6.23 -21.17 -10.19
C TRP A 324 7.75 -21.17 -9.98
N ASP A 325 8.51 -20.90 -11.05
CA ASP A 325 9.90 -20.50 -11.10
C ASP A 325 10.01 -19.05 -11.60
N LEU A 326 10.17 -18.10 -10.67
CA LEU A 326 10.30 -16.64 -10.87
C LEU A 326 11.59 -16.22 -11.61
N MET A 327 11.91 -16.80 -12.77
CA MET A 327 13.26 -16.66 -13.33
C MET A 327 13.39 -16.26 -14.81
N TRP A 328 12.33 -16.21 -15.61
CA TRP A 328 12.53 -16.11 -17.06
C TRP A 328 11.53 -15.19 -17.75
N LEU A 329 11.73 -13.89 -17.54
CA LEU A 329 11.59 -12.78 -18.51
C LEU A 329 11.46 -11.50 -17.68
N GLU A 330 12.62 -10.91 -17.38
CA GLU A 330 12.66 -9.52 -16.95
C GLU A 330 12.29 -8.68 -18.17
N GLU A 331 11.01 -8.42 -18.41
CA GLU A 331 10.66 -7.37 -19.37
C GLU A 331 11.02 -6.03 -18.71
N PRO A 332 12.02 -5.30 -19.23
CA PRO A 332 12.30 -3.98 -18.73
C PRO A 332 11.10 -3.09 -19.04
N GLY A 333 10.59 -2.38 -18.03
CA GLY A 333 9.67 -1.27 -18.25
C GLY A 333 8.18 -1.58 -18.14
N THR A 334 7.76 -2.60 -17.40
CA THR A 334 6.34 -2.70 -16.99
C THR A 334 5.96 -1.46 -16.20
N ILE A 335 4.87 -0.81 -16.62
CA ILE A 335 4.27 0.32 -15.92
C ILE A 335 3.27 -0.23 -14.92
N TRP A 336 3.37 0.30 -13.70
CA TRP A 336 2.48 -0.01 -12.60
C TRP A 336 1.79 1.27 -12.16
N HIS A 337 0.56 1.14 -11.70
CA HIS A 337 -0.23 2.15 -11.02
C HIS A 337 -0.15 1.86 -9.54
N SER A 338 0.53 2.74 -8.80
CA SER A 338 0.55 2.66 -7.35
C SER A 338 -0.79 3.16 -6.80
N GLY A 339 -1.32 2.47 -5.79
CA GLY A 339 -2.50 2.93 -5.06
C GLY A 339 -2.13 3.91 -3.94
N PRO A 340 -3.08 4.27 -3.07
CA PRO A 340 -2.76 5.06 -1.88
C PRO A 340 -1.92 4.21 -0.92
N LEU A 341 -1.12 4.88 -0.08
CA LEU A 341 -0.59 4.23 1.12
C LEU A 341 -1.72 4.15 2.15
N GLU A 342 -2.06 2.96 2.62
CA GLU A 342 -3.11 2.76 3.62
C GLU A 342 -2.47 2.42 4.97
N LEU A 343 -2.66 3.26 5.98
CA LEU A 343 -2.27 2.94 7.35
C LEU A 343 -3.43 2.25 8.08
N THR A 344 -3.13 1.08 8.62
CA THR A 344 -4.04 0.29 9.44
C THR A 344 -3.49 0.27 10.85
N LEU A 345 -4.28 0.76 11.81
CA LEU A 345 -3.99 0.58 13.22
C LEU A 345 -4.24 -0.88 13.59
N GLU A 346 -3.24 -1.54 14.15
CA GLU A 346 -3.43 -2.91 14.64
C GLU A 346 -4.45 -2.95 15.78
N PRO A 347 -5.16 -4.08 15.97
CA PRO A 347 -6.10 -4.23 17.09
C PRO A 347 -5.48 -3.99 18.47
N ASN A 348 -4.16 -4.17 18.60
CA ASN A 348 -3.42 -3.90 19.83
C ASN A 348 -3.22 -2.38 20.08
N GLY A 349 -3.47 -1.53 19.08
CA GLY A 349 -3.35 -0.07 19.13
C GLY A 349 -1.92 0.46 19.29
N LEU A 350 -0.92 -0.42 19.28
CA LEU A 350 0.50 -0.10 19.48
C LEU A 350 1.28 -0.02 18.18
N ASP A 351 0.79 -0.67 17.13
CA ASP A 351 1.47 -0.73 15.84
C ASP A 351 0.58 -0.22 14.69
N THR A 352 1.24 0.30 13.67
CA THR A 352 0.61 0.81 12.45
C THR A 352 1.22 0.09 11.25
N THR A 353 0.43 -0.76 10.62
CA THR A 353 0.83 -1.37 9.36
C THR A 353 0.59 -0.37 8.22
N THR A 354 1.61 -0.13 7.40
CA THR A 354 1.46 0.60 6.14
C THR A 354 1.35 -0.40 5.00
N SER A 355 0.26 -0.34 4.22
CA SER A 355 0.12 -1.16 3.02
C SER A 355 0.16 -0.32 1.76
N PHE A 356 0.67 -0.91 0.68
CA PHE A 356 0.86 -0.27 -0.61
C PHE A 356 0.44 -1.24 -1.72
N SER A 357 -0.49 -0.81 -2.57
CA SER A 357 -0.94 -1.61 -3.71
C SER A 357 -0.30 -1.14 -5.01
N PHE A 358 -0.06 -2.06 -5.93
CA PHE A 358 0.40 -1.79 -7.28
C PHE A 358 -0.46 -2.57 -8.25
N GLN A 359 -0.89 -1.93 -9.33
CA GLN A 359 -1.66 -2.58 -10.38
C GLN A 359 -1.03 -2.31 -11.74
N SER A 360 -0.83 -3.34 -12.56
CA SER A 360 -0.43 -3.17 -13.96
C SER A 360 -1.54 -3.68 -14.86
N TRP A 361 -1.85 -2.98 -15.94
CA TRP A 361 -2.82 -3.42 -16.96
C TRP A 361 -2.14 -3.94 -18.22
N GLY A 362 -0.97 -4.54 -18.03
CA GLY A 362 -0.15 -5.01 -19.15
C GLY A 362 0.51 -3.87 -19.90
N ASP A 363 0.59 -2.68 -19.30
CA ASP A 363 1.26 -1.52 -19.87
C ASP A 363 2.78 -1.65 -19.69
N PHE A 364 3.54 -1.40 -20.76
CA PHE A 364 4.99 -1.41 -20.72
C PHE A 364 5.61 -0.38 -21.67
N VAL A 365 6.85 0.04 -21.36
CA VAL A 365 7.61 1.02 -22.14
C VAL A 365 8.56 0.31 -23.09
N GLU A 366 8.37 0.51 -24.40
CA GLU A 366 9.33 0.06 -25.41
C GLU A 366 10.55 1.00 -25.53
N THR A 367 11.61 0.55 -26.21
CA THR A 367 12.87 1.31 -26.40
C THR A 367 12.68 2.68 -27.07
N ALA A 368 11.56 2.91 -27.76
CA ALA A 368 11.22 4.18 -28.40
C ALA A 368 10.41 5.13 -27.49
N CYS A 369 10.32 4.87 -26.18
CA CYS A 369 9.44 5.57 -25.24
C CYS A 369 7.97 5.53 -25.64
N GLN A 370 7.55 4.45 -26.31
CA GLN A 370 6.16 4.18 -26.63
C GLN A 370 5.58 3.27 -25.56
N VAL A 371 4.41 3.64 -25.05
CA VAL A 371 3.63 2.79 -24.15
C VAL A 371 2.84 1.81 -25.01
N MET A 372 3.10 0.53 -24.77
CA MET A 372 2.38 -0.57 -25.37
C MET A 372 1.55 -1.26 -24.29
N GLN A 373 0.44 -1.88 -24.70
CA GLN A 373 -0.44 -2.59 -23.80
C GLN A 373 -0.64 -4.02 -24.28
N ALA A 374 -0.35 -4.98 -23.41
CA ALA A 374 -0.77 -6.35 -23.55
C ALA A 374 -2.20 -6.49 -23.00
N VAL A 375 -3.19 -6.35 -23.88
CA VAL A 375 -4.60 -6.52 -23.55
C VAL A 375 -4.83 -7.91 -22.93
N ASP A 376 -5.80 -8.00 -22.03
CA ASP A 376 -6.13 -9.20 -21.24
C ASP A 376 -5.09 -9.57 -20.20
N TRP A 377 -4.14 -8.70 -19.89
CA TRP A 377 -3.13 -8.96 -18.87
C TRP A 377 -3.18 -7.92 -17.77
N ASN A 378 -3.42 -8.34 -16.53
CA ASN A 378 -3.42 -7.43 -15.39
C ASN A 378 -2.83 -8.11 -14.15
N TYR A 379 -1.98 -7.38 -13.43
CA TYR A 379 -1.39 -7.80 -12.18
C TYR A 379 -1.78 -6.86 -11.06
N GLU A 380 -2.03 -7.41 -9.88
CA GLU A 380 -2.24 -6.63 -8.67
C GLU A 380 -1.32 -7.17 -7.59
N TRP A 381 -0.49 -6.31 -7.01
CA TRP A 381 0.32 -6.60 -5.84
C TRP A 381 -0.18 -5.77 -4.68
N ARG A 382 -0.18 -6.35 -3.49
CA ARG A 382 -0.27 -5.63 -2.22
C ARG A 382 0.89 -6.06 -1.35
N ILE A 383 1.61 -5.08 -0.85
CA ILE A 383 2.63 -5.28 0.16
C ILE A 383 2.24 -4.53 1.42
N ASP A 384 2.73 -4.97 2.57
CA ASP A 384 2.59 -4.25 3.82
C ASP A 384 3.79 -4.45 4.75
N THR A 385 3.98 -3.50 5.66
CA THR A 385 5.12 -3.48 6.59
C THR A 385 5.04 -4.56 7.67
N ARG A 386 4.02 -5.43 7.65
CA ARG A 386 3.88 -6.54 8.61
C ARG A 386 4.40 -7.84 8.02
N ALA A 387 3.95 -8.19 6.81
CA ALA A 387 4.23 -9.50 6.20
C ALA A 387 5.04 -9.42 4.91
N GLY A 388 5.34 -8.22 4.40
CA GLY A 388 5.93 -8.03 3.08
C GLY A 388 4.87 -8.18 2.00
N LEU A 389 5.06 -9.07 1.04
CA LEU A 389 4.02 -9.33 0.02
C LEU A 389 2.82 -10.00 0.67
N SER A 390 1.67 -9.34 0.72
CA SER A 390 0.45 -9.87 1.32
C SER A 390 -0.62 -10.27 0.33
N ARG A 391 -0.57 -9.75 -0.90
CA ARG A 391 -1.43 -10.20 -2.00
C ARG A 391 -0.73 -10.10 -3.34
N CYS A 392 -0.98 -11.08 -4.21
CA CYS A 392 -0.60 -11.04 -5.61
C CYS A 392 -1.71 -11.69 -6.44
N CYS A 393 -2.30 -10.95 -7.37
CA CYS A 393 -3.24 -11.46 -8.35
C CYS A 393 -2.67 -11.33 -9.76
N ALA A 394 -2.95 -12.34 -10.56
CA ALA A 394 -2.78 -12.30 -12.01
C ALA A 394 -4.13 -12.53 -12.67
N ASN A 395 -4.54 -11.59 -13.49
CA ASN A 395 -5.79 -11.61 -14.26
C ASN A 395 -5.41 -11.75 -15.74
N PHE A 396 -5.90 -12.81 -16.36
CA PHE A 396 -5.65 -13.14 -17.76
C PHE A 396 -7.00 -13.26 -18.46
N GLY A 397 -7.46 -12.25 -19.18
CA GLY A 397 -8.72 -12.27 -19.93
C GLY A 397 -9.91 -12.80 -19.11
N MET A 398 -10.18 -14.11 -19.22
CA MET A 398 -11.26 -14.80 -18.49
C MET A 398 -10.84 -15.52 -17.19
N GLY A 399 -9.55 -15.71 -16.95
CA GLY A 399 -9.02 -16.39 -15.77
C GLY A 399 -8.40 -15.43 -14.76
N THR A 400 -8.43 -15.81 -13.48
CA THR A 400 -7.76 -15.08 -12.40
C THR A 400 -7.07 -16.06 -11.45
N ALA A 401 -5.91 -15.68 -10.92
CA ALA A 401 -5.22 -16.41 -9.87
C ALA A 401 -4.77 -15.41 -8.82
N CYS A 402 -5.40 -15.42 -7.66
CA CYS A 402 -5.13 -14.52 -6.56
C CYS A 402 -4.57 -15.30 -5.38
N THR A 403 -3.37 -14.93 -4.92
CA THR A 403 -2.74 -15.47 -3.71
C THR A 403 -2.67 -14.37 -2.66
N GLU A 404 -3.21 -14.62 -1.47
CA GLU A 404 -3.17 -13.66 -0.35
C GLU A 404 -2.83 -14.33 0.98
N ILE A 405 -2.22 -13.57 1.89
CA ILE A 405 -1.99 -13.99 3.27
C ILE A 405 -3.32 -13.87 4.04
N ILE A 406 -3.81 -14.99 4.57
CA ILE A 406 -5.03 -15.05 5.39
C ILE A 406 -4.74 -15.26 6.88
N GLY A 407 -3.48 -15.53 7.22
CA GLY A 407 -3.01 -15.62 8.59
C GLY A 407 -1.50 -15.63 8.67
N SER A 408 -0.94 -15.14 9.77
CA SER A 408 0.50 -15.14 10.00
C SER A 408 0.83 -15.26 11.48
N TRP A 409 2.02 -15.78 11.77
CA TRP A 409 2.66 -15.69 13.07
C TRP A 409 4.03 -15.05 12.85
N ILE A 410 4.16 -13.78 13.18
CA ILE A 410 5.33 -12.96 12.87
C ILE A 410 5.82 -12.35 14.17
N ASN A 411 7.11 -12.49 14.48
CA ASN A 411 7.72 -11.92 15.69
C ASN A 411 7.00 -12.29 17.00
N GLY A 412 6.38 -13.47 17.05
CA GLY A 412 5.64 -13.93 18.24
C GLY A 412 4.16 -13.53 18.27
N GLU A 413 3.69 -12.68 17.36
CA GLU A 413 2.29 -12.23 17.30
C GLU A 413 1.48 -13.00 16.25
N LEU A 414 0.32 -13.52 16.65
CA LEU A 414 -0.60 -14.25 15.76
C LEU A 414 -1.61 -13.28 15.15
N HIS A 415 -1.64 -13.21 13.82
CA HIS A 415 -2.64 -12.47 13.06
C HIS A 415 -3.50 -13.45 12.25
N GLY A 416 -4.82 -13.41 12.43
CA GLY A 416 -5.73 -14.34 11.77
C GLY A 416 -5.58 -15.78 12.25
N ASP A 417 -5.91 -16.74 11.38
CA ASP A 417 -5.76 -18.16 11.65
C ASP A 417 -4.65 -18.76 10.79
N ILE A 418 -3.61 -19.31 11.42
CA ILE A 418 -2.50 -19.97 10.72
C ILE A 418 -2.73 -21.47 10.49
N THR A 419 -3.90 -21.99 10.84
CA THR A 419 -4.24 -23.39 10.51
C THR A 419 -4.82 -23.50 9.12
N LEU A 420 -4.36 -24.50 8.37
CA LEU A 420 -4.74 -24.70 6.97
C LEU A 420 -6.21 -25.08 6.82
N GLY A 421 -7.09 -24.10 6.65
CA GLY A 421 -8.43 -24.28 6.04
C GLY A 421 -9.32 -25.36 6.68
N LEU A 422 -9.00 -25.84 7.88
CA LEU A 422 -9.74 -26.93 8.52
C LEU A 422 -11.12 -26.46 9.01
N GLY A 423 -11.27 -25.16 9.25
CA GLY A 423 -12.56 -24.52 9.55
C GLY A 423 -13.41 -24.21 8.32
N ASP A 424 -12.80 -23.90 7.18
CA ASP A 424 -13.52 -23.40 5.99
C ASP A 424 -14.21 -24.50 5.18
N ARG A 425 -13.79 -25.77 5.33
CA ARG A 425 -14.54 -26.91 4.78
C ARG A 425 -15.63 -27.35 5.75
N ALA A 426 -16.68 -26.55 5.85
CA ALA A 426 -17.99 -27.09 6.20
C ALA A 426 -18.38 -28.10 5.10
N PHE A 427 -18.11 -29.39 5.28
CA PHE A 427 -18.77 -30.40 4.48
C PHE A 427 -20.28 -30.21 4.69
N PRO A 428 -21.06 -29.89 3.65
CA PRO A 428 -22.50 -29.75 3.79
C PRO A 428 -23.05 -31.12 4.23
N GLY A 429 -23.44 -31.22 5.50
CA GLY A 429 -24.12 -32.39 6.05
C GLY A 429 -23.40 -33.19 7.14
N ALA A 430 -22.17 -32.88 7.55
CA ALA A 430 -21.59 -33.46 8.78
C ALA A 430 -20.25 -32.85 9.21
N GLY A 431 -20.31 -31.89 10.13
CA GLY A 431 -19.12 -31.46 10.87
C GLY A 431 -18.45 -32.64 11.56
N LEU A 432 -17.13 -32.75 11.42
CA LEU A 432 -16.32 -33.59 12.28
C LEU A 432 -16.46 -33.03 13.69
N GLY A 433 -17.11 -33.76 14.60
CA GLY A 433 -17.14 -33.41 16.02
C GLY A 433 -16.18 -34.30 16.80
N ILE A 434 -15.64 -33.81 17.90
CA ILE A 434 -14.93 -34.65 18.87
C ILE A 434 -15.40 -34.32 20.28
N TYR A 435 -15.20 -35.26 21.20
CA TYR A 435 -15.39 -35.03 22.63
C TYR A 435 -14.62 -36.08 23.44
N PRO A 436 -14.20 -35.79 24.68
CA PRO A 436 -14.13 -34.46 25.26
C PRO A 436 -13.06 -33.58 24.57
N ASN A 437 -13.16 -32.26 24.75
CA ASN A 437 -12.14 -31.28 24.38
C ASN A 437 -12.24 -30.11 25.38
N PRO A 438 -11.31 -29.93 26.33
CA PRO A 438 -10.04 -30.64 26.47
C PRO A 438 -10.17 -32.15 26.73
N ALA A 439 -9.14 -32.92 26.38
CA ALA A 439 -9.10 -34.38 26.54
C ALA A 439 -7.95 -34.80 27.46
N ALA A 440 -8.21 -35.66 28.44
CA ALA A 440 -7.19 -36.14 29.36
C ALA A 440 -6.67 -37.53 28.97
N ASP A 441 -7.54 -38.42 28.49
CA ASP A 441 -7.22 -39.82 28.23
C ASP A 441 -7.51 -40.26 26.79
N ARG A 442 -8.70 -39.93 26.29
CA ARG A 442 -9.19 -40.33 24.98
C ARG A 442 -10.00 -39.22 24.34
N ILE A 443 -9.96 -39.18 23.01
CA ILE A 443 -10.90 -38.41 22.19
C ILE A 443 -11.80 -39.36 21.40
N PHE A 444 -13.09 -39.07 21.41
CA PHE A 444 -14.10 -39.76 20.61
C PHE A 444 -14.51 -38.88 19.45
N VAL A 445 -14.62 -39.49 18.27
CA VAL A 445 -15.12 -38.82 17.08
C VAL A 445 -16.66 -38.89 17.08
N ALA A 446 -17.31 -37.81 16.70
CA ALA A 446 -18.77 -37.70 16.56
C ALA A 446 -19.17 -37.61 15.07
N GLY A 447 -20.46 -37.87 14.81
CA GLY A 447 -21.01 -37.80 13.47
C GLY A 447 -20.60 -38.98 12.57
N PRO A 448 -20.74 -38.84 11.24
CA PRO A 448 -20.49 -39.92 10.28
C PRO A 448 -19.01 -40.29 10.14
N TRP A 449 -18.11 -39.57 10.81
CA TRP A 449 -16.70 -39.91 10.93
C TRP A 449 -16.42 -41.01 11.94
N ARG A 450 -17.44 -41.46 12.71
CA ARG A 450 -17.32 -42.56 13.68
C ARG A 450 -17.01 -43.93 13.06
N LYS A 451 -17.45 -44.19 11.83
CA LYS A 451 -17.43 -45.53 11.24
C LYS A 451 -16.38 -45.61 10.13
N GLY A 452 -15.20 -46.07 10.50
CA GLY A 452 -14.11 -46.36 9.55
C GLY A 452 -13.42 -45.09 9.03
N GLY A 453 -12.10 -45.17 8.97
CA GLY A 453 -11.24 -44.08 8.54
C GLY A 453 -9.87 -44.19 9.21
N THR A 454 -8.88 -43.53 8.63
CA THR A 454 -7.60 -43.32 9.28
C THR A 454 -7.61 -41.97 9.99
N TYR A 455 -6.88 -41.88 11.10
CA TYR A 455 -6.66 -40.64 11.81
C TYR A 455 -5.17 -40.31 11.89
N ALA A 456 -4.85 -39.03 12.00
CA ALA A 456 -3.53 -38.49 12.23
C ALA A 456 -3.63 -37.32 13.22
N ILE A 457 -2.85 -37.34 14.29
CA ILE A 457 -2.74 -36.25 15.26
C ILE A 457 -1.42 -35.54 15.01
N MET A 458 -1.49 -34.22 14.84
CA MET A 458 -0.33 -33.34 14.69
C MET A 458 -0.24 -32.40 15.90
N ASP A 459 0.96 -32.13 16.38
CA ASP A 459 1.20 -31.11 17.41
C ASP A 459 1.13 -29.68 16.81
N GLY A 460 1.22 -28.66 17.66
CA GLY A 460 1.16 -27.24 17.24
C GLY A 460 2.24 -26.81 16.24
N SER A 461 3.30 -27.60 16.05
CA SER A 461 4.31 -27.38 15.02
C SER A 461 4.00 -28.05 13.67
N GLY A 462 2.93 -28.85 13.61
CA GLY A 462 2.54 -29.64 12.44
C GLY A 462 3.24 -31.01 12.36
N ARG A 463 4.00 -31.42 13.38
CA ARG A 463 4.66 -32.73 13.43
C ARG A 463 3.63 -33.80 13.74
N LEU A 464 3.64 -34.90 12.97
CA LEU A 464 2.81 -36.07 13.22
C LEU A 464 3.24 -36.76 14.51
N VAL A 465 2.36 -36.78 15.52
CA VAL A 465 2.62 -37.41 16.83
C VAL A 465 1.90 -38.74 17.02
N ARG A 466 0.80 -38.97 16.28
CA ARG A 466 0.05 -40.24 16.31
C ARG A 466 -0.70 -40.46 15.01
N SER A 467 -0.86 -41.71 14.59
CA SER A 467 -1.79 -42.07 13.52
C SER A 467 -2.31 -43.49 13.72
N GLY A 468 -3.45 -43.81 13.10
CA GLY A 468 -4.04 -45.14 13.19
C GLY A 468 -5.35 -45.28 12.42
N MET A 469 -6.01 -46.42 12.58
CA MET A 469 -7.41 -46.59 12.16
C MET A 469 -8.34 -46.24 13.32
N LEU A 470 -9.44 -45.54 13.04
CA LEU A 470 -10.44 -45.24 14.06
C LEU A 470 -11.23 -46.51 14.41
N GLY A 471 -11.07 -46.98 15.64
CA GLY A 471 -11.88 -48.04 16.24
C GLY A 471 -12.97 -47.50 17.16
N ASP A 472 -13.84 -48.39 17.64
CA ASP A 472 -14.98 -48.04 18.51
C ASP A 472 -14.54 -47.45 19.87
N GLY A 473 -13.31 -47.71 20.30
CA GLY A 473 -12.76 -47.25 21.58
C GLY A 473 -12.32 -45.77 21.61
N GLY A 474 -12.44 -45.03 20.51
CA GLY A 474 -11.84 -43.69 20.41
C GLY A 474 -10.31 -43.74 20.27
N ILE A 475 -9.69 -42.56 20.30
CA ILE A 475 -8.25 -42.37 20.10
C ILE A 475 -7.60 -42.06 21.44
N ALA A 476 -6.67 -42.91 21.89
CA ALA A 476 -5.90 -42.67 23.11
C ALA A 476 -4.95 -41.50 22.94
N VAL A 477 -4.95 -40.58 23.91
CA VAL A 477 -4.15 -39.35 23.93
C VAL A 477 -3.50 -39.11 25.30
N ASP A 478 -3.63 -40.06 26.24
CA ASP A 478 -3.11 -40.01 27.62
C ASP A 478 -1.58 -39.90 27.70
N ASP A 479 -0.88 -40.30 26.65
CA ASP A 479 0.58 -40.24 26.56
C ASP A 479 1.12 -39.02 25.79
N LEU A 480 0.22 -38.17 25.29
CA LEU A 480 0.61 -36.91 24.65
C LEU A 480 0.77 -35.81 25.71
N PRO A 481 1.82 -34.98 25.64
CA PRO A 481 1.96 -33.84 26.54
C PRO A 481 0.75 -32.88 26.48
N GLY A 482 0.48 -32.17 27.57
CA GLY A 482 -0.52 -31.10 27.56
C GLY A 482 -0.20 -30.05 26.50
N GLY A 483 -1.19 -29.66 25.69
CA GLY A 483 -0.99 -28.77 24.54
C GLY A 483 -2.11 -28.75 23.50
N LEU A 484 -1.91 -27.98 22.43
CA LEU A 484 -2.83 -27.87 21.29
C LEU A 484 -2.45 -28.85 20.18
N TYR A 485 -3.44 -29.60 19.71
CA TYR A 485 -3.31 -30.63 18.68
C TYR A 485 -4.33 -30.48 17.57
N VAL A 486 -4.02 -31.04 16.40
CA VAL A 486 -4.91 -31.15 15.25
C VAL A 486 -5.18 -32.62 14.98
N LEU A 487 -6.44 -33.05 15.12
CA LEU A 487 -6.91 -34.36 14.66
C LEU A 487 -7.35 -34.27 13.21
N ARG A 488 -6.68 -34.96 12.29
CA ARG A 488 -7.08 -35.17 10.90
C ARG A 488 -7.67 -36.56 10.71
N MET A 489 -8.87 -36.64 10.16
CA MET A 489 -9.59 -37.85 9.77
C MET A 489 -9.60 -37.98 8.24
N SER A 490 -9.37 -39.19 7.71
CA SER A 490 -9.38 -39.48 6.28
C SER A 490 -10.17 -40.76 5.98
N ARG A 491 -10.98 -40.76 4.92
CA ARG A 491 -11.71 -41.92 4.41
C ARG A 491 -11.85 -41.88 2.88
N ALA A 492 -12.34 -42.97 2.27
CA ALA A 492 -12.74 -42.94 0.86
C ALA A 492 -13.85 -41.88 0.68
N GLY A 493 -13.54 -40.79 -0.03
CA GLY A 493 -14.47 -39.67 -0.26
C GLY A 493 -14.16 -38.38 0.50
N GLY A 494 -13.09 -38.31 1.30
CA GLY A 494 -12.60 -37.03 1.82
C GLY A 494 -11.82 -37.11 3.12
N ALA A 495 -11.30 -35.95 3.54
CA ALA A 495 -10.65 -35.75 4.82
C ALA A 495 -11.25 -34.54 5.55
N ALA A 496 -11.31 -34.60 6.88
CA ALA A 496 -11.70 -33.50 7.75
C ALA A 496 -10.68 -33.37 8.88
N ALA A 497 -10.59 -32.23 9.53
CA ALA A 497 -9.78 -32.13 10.73
C ALA A 497 -10.36 -31.13 11.73
N LEU A 498 -10.01 -31.29 12.99
CA LEU A 498 -10.49 -30.46 14.08
C LEU A 498 -9.43 -30.34 15.18
N ARG A 499 -9.42 -29.21 15.89
CA ARG A 499 -8.46 -28.93 16.96
C ARG A 499 -8.95 -29.42 18.31
N PHE A 500 -8.01 -29.89 19.12
CA PHE A 500 -8.28 -30.26 20.50
C PHE A 500 -7.12 -29.93 21.41
N THR A 501 -7.43 -29.79 22.69
CA THR A 501 -6.44 -29.54 23.74
C THR A 501 -6.32 -30.76 24.64
N ILE A 502 -5.11 -31.00 25.14
CA ILE A 502 -4.82 -32.01 26.15
C ILE A 502 -4.43 -31.31 27.44
N GLU A 503 -4.99 -31.77 28.56
CA GLU A 503 -4.71 -31.24 29.92
C GLU A 503 -3.43 -31.79 30.53
#